data_AF-A0A7Z9Y846-F1
#
_entry.id   AF-A0A7Z9Y846-F1
#
_cell.length_a   1.000
_cell.length_b   1.000
_cell.length_c   1.000
_cell.angle_alpha   90.00
_cell.angle_beta   90.00
_cell.angle_gamma   90.00
#
_symmetry.space_group_name_H-M   'P 1'
#
loop_
_entity.id
_entity.type
_entity.pdbx_description
1 polymer ?
#
loop_
_entity_poly.entity_id
_entity_poly.type
_entity_poly.pdbx_seq_one_letter_code
_entity_poly.pdbx_strand_id
1 'polypeptide(L)'
;FLNKLINVALPRIRDFRGLSPNSFDGRGNYTLGISDQTIFPEVDYDKVKETLGMDITIVTTAETDEEARELLTLMGMPFRER
;
A
#
# COMPACT_ATOMS: atom_id res chain seq x y z
N PHE A 1 -5.59 0.22 -10.58
CA PHE A 1 -4.88 -0.56 -9.55
C PHE A 1 -4.88 0.15 -8.21
N LEU A 2 -4.28 1.35 -8.09
CA LEU A 2 -4.18 2.11 -6.83
C LEU A 2 -5.50 2.27 -6.07
N ASN A 3 -6.59 2.65 -6.74
CA ASN A 3 -7.93 2.73 -6.10
C ASN A 3 -8.36 1.40 -5.45
N LYS A 4 -8.09 0.27 -6.11
CA LYS A 4 -8.41 -1.07 -5.59
C LYS A 4 -7.49 -1.46 -4.45
N LEU A 5 -6.21 -1.10 -4.55
CA LEU A 5 -5.24 -1.29 -3.46
C LEU A 5 -5.76 -0.58 -2.20
N ILE A 6 -6.08 0.71 -2.31
CA ILE A 6 -6.52 1.56 -1.20
C ILE A 6 -7.86 1.10 -0.62
N ASN A 7 -8.89 0.98 -1.47
CA ASN A 7 -10.26 0.84 -1.00
C ASN A 7 -10.72 -0.62 -0.83
N VAL A 8 -9.97 -1.60 -1.34
CA VAL A 8 -10.38 -3.03 -1.33
C VAL A 8 -9.31 -3.93 -0.73
N ALA A 9 -8.06 -3.84 -1.20
CA ALA A 9 -7.02 -4.79 -0.80
C ALA A 9 -6.43 -4.49 0.59
N LEU A 10 -6.03 -3.25 0.87
CA LEU A 10 -5.43 -2.88 2.16
C LEU A 10 -6.36 -3.15 3.37
N PRO A 11 -7.67 -2.83 3.33
CA PRO A 11 -8.59 -3.15 4.43
C PRO A 11 -8.77 -4.65 4.70
N ARG A 12 -8.40 -5.52 3.75
CA ARG A 12 -8.45 -6.98 3.90
C ARG A 12 -7.22 -7.57 4.57
N ILE A 13 -6.16 -6.78 4.78
CA ILE A 13 -4.99 -7.22 5.53
C ILE A 13 -5.43 -7.53 6.97
N ARG A 14 -5.08 -8.72 7.46
CA ARG A 14 -5.38 -9.11 8.85
C ARG A 14 -4.66 -8.19 9.82
N ASP A 15 -5.38 -7.71 10.85
CA ASP A 15 -4.87 -6.78 11.85
C ASP A 15 -4.30 -5.48 11.26
N PHE A 16 -4.90 -4.98 10.16
CA PHE A 16 -4.47 -3.75 9.52
C PHE A 16 -4.61 -2.53 10.45
N ARG A 17 -3.48 -1.87 10.74
CA ARG A 17 -3.41 -0.66 11.59
C ARG A 17 -3.02 0.61 10.82
N GLY A 18 -3.15 0.57 9.49
CA GLY A 18 -2.61 1.61 8.63
C GLY A 18 -1.16 1.36 8.23
N LEU A 19 -0.77 2.03 7.15
CA LEU A 19 0.56 1.95 6.56
C LEU A 19 1.55 2.85 7.29
N SER A 20 2.82 2.46 7.28
CA SER A 20 3.91 3.27 7.83
C SER A 20 4.05 4.57 7.03
N PRO A 21 4.02 5.76 7.68
CA PRO A 21 4.31 7.02 7.02
C PRO A 21 5.81 7.25 6.77
N ASN A 22 6.68 6.32 7.18
CA ASN A 22 8.14 6.47 7.11
C ASN A 22 8.78 5.71 5.93
N SER A 23 7.99 5.09 5.04
CA SER A 23 8.50 4.27 3.92
C SER A 23 8.69 5.06 2.62
N PHE A 24 8.96 6.37 2.74
CA PHE A 24 9.32 7.22 1.61
C PHE A 24 10.84 7.20 1.38
N ASP A 25 11.26 7.47 0.15
CA ASP A 25 12.67 7.39 -0.27
C ASP A 25 13.44 8.73 -0.20
N GLY A 26 12.83 9.80 0.33
CA GLY A 26 13.40 11.14 0.35
C GLY A 26 13.19 11.93 -0.94
N ARG A 27 12.54 11.34 -1.95
CA ARG A 27 12.25 11.94 -3.26
C ARG A 27 10.78 11.78 -3.65
N GLY A 28 9.91 11.65 -2.65
CA GLY A 28 8.47 11.58 -2.89
C GLY A 28 7.97 10.24 -3.46
N ASN A 29 8.78 9.17 -3.46
CA ASN A 29 8.31 7.85 -3.83
C ASN A 29 8.02 7.02 -2.59
N TYR A 30 6.88 6.32 -2.61
CA TYR A 30 6.44 5.52 -1.48
C TYR A 30 6.50 4.04 -1.81
N THR A 31 7.15 3.24 -0.96
CA THR A 31 7.19 1.78 -1.12
C THR A 31 6.48 1.08 0.04
N LEU A 32 5.56 0.17 -0.29
CA LEU A 32 4.97 -0.74 0.69
C LEU A 32 5.24 -2.20 0.32
N GLY A 33 5.47 -3.01 1.34
CA GLY A 33 5.51 -4.46 1.23
C GLY A 33 4.17 -5.08 1.62
N ILE A 34 3.68 -6.00 0.80
CA ILE A 34 2.53 -6.85 1.08
C ILE A 34 3.05 -8.26 1.26
N SER A 35 2.75 -8.89 2.39
CA SER A 35 3.24 -10.25 2.69
C SER A 35 2.40 -11.34 2.04
N ASP A 36 1.17 -11.03 1.63
CA ASP A 36 0.20 -12.01 1.14
C ASP A 36 -0.62 -11.44 -0.04
N GLN A 37 -0.50 -12.05 -1.21
CA GLN A 37 -1.22 -11.68 -2.42
C GLN A 37 -2.72 -11.99 -2.37
N THR A 38 -3.19 -12.81 -1.44
CA THR A 38 -4.62 -13.18 -1.31
C THR A 38 -5.52 -12.04 -0.85
N ILE A 39 -4.94 -10.90 -0.43
CA ILE A 39 -5.70 -9.69 -0.12
C ILE A 39 -6.47 -9.14 -1.33
N PHE A 40 -6.02 -9.47 -2.54
CA PHE A 40 -6.69 -9.10 -3.78
C PHE A 40 -7.85 -10.06 -4.08
N PRO A 41 -9.08 -9.57 -4.31
CA PRO A 41 -10.24 -10.42 -4.58
C PRO A 41 -10.12 -11.24 -5.88
N GLU A 42 -9.19 -10.89 -6.76
CA GLU A 42 -8.88 -11.64 -7.97
C GLU A 42 -8.14 -12.96 -7.70
N VAL A 43 -7.51 -13.09 -6.54
CA VAL A 43 -6.77 -14.28 -6.15
C VAL A 43 -7.71 -15.25 -5.44
N ASP A 44 -7.88 -16.43 -6.05
CA ASP A 44 -8.65 -17.52 -5.49
C ASP A 44 -7.80 -18.30 -4.46
N TYR A 45 -8.14 -18.15 -3.17
CA TYR A 45 -7.43 -18.76 -2.06
C TYR A 45 -7.26 -20.28 -2.23
N ASP A 46 -8.27 -20.97 -2.75
CA ASP A 46 -8.25 -22.44 -2.90
C ASP A 46 -7.27 -22.91 -3.99
N LYS A 47 -6.87 -22.00 -4.89
CA LYS A 47 -5.90 -22.27 -5.96
C LYS A 47 -4.47 -21.84 -5.60
N VAL A 48 -4.29 -21.15 -4.47
CA VAL A 48 -2.97 -20.68 -4.02
C VAL A 48 -2.24 -21.83 -3.33
N LYS A 49 -1.15 -22.30 -3.94
CA LYS A 49 -0.27 -23.33 -3.36
C LYS A 49 0.66 -22.77 -2.29
N GLU A 50 1.14 -21.53 -2.48
CA GLU A 50 2.09 -20.86 -1.60
C GLU A 50 1.76 -19.36 -1.50
N THR A 51 1.89 -18.80 -0.29
CA THR A 51 1.75 -17.36 -0.07
C THR A 51 2.97 -16.64 -0.63
N LEU A 52 2.72 -15.66 -1.49
CA LEU A 52 3.71 -14.82 -2.13
C LEU A 52 3.53 -13.38 -1.66
N GLY A 53 4.64 -12.78 -1.22
CA GLY A 53 4.69 -11.35 -0.99
C GLY A 53 4.89 -10.56 -2.29
N MET A 54 4.68 -9.26 -2.22
CA MET A 54 5.03 -8.31 -3.28
C MET A 54 5.38 -6.95 -2.69
N ASP A 55 6.34 -6.27 -3.30
CA ASP A 55 6.62 -4.86 -3.03
C ASP A 55 5.96 -4.00 -4.10
N ILE A 56 5.31 -2.92 -3.66
CA ILE A 56 4.67 -1.94 -4.54
C ILE A 56 5.31 -0.59 -4.26
N THR A 57 5.95 -0.03 -5.28
CA THR A 57 6.46 1.35 -5.26
C THR A 57 5.55 2.26 -6.08
N ILE A 58 5.05 3.30 -5.43
CA ILE A 58 4.30 4.39 -6.05
C ILE A 58 5.29 5.51 -6.35
N VAL A 59 5.54 5.72 -7.64
CA VAL A 59 6.39 6.80 -8.13
C VAL A 59 5.53 8.04 -8.34
N THR A 60 5.92 9.16 -7.75
CA THR A 60 5.22 10.44 -7.91
C THR A 60 6.14 11.49 -8.50
N THR A 61 5.59 12.66 -8.83
CA THR A 61 6.36 13.83 -9.28
C THR A 61 6.67 14.79 -8.12
N ALA A 62 6.32 14.45 -6.88
CA ALA A 62 6.62 15.28 -5.73
C ALA A 62 8.13 15.35 -5.50
N GLU A 63 8.62 16.51 -5.05
CA GLU A 63 10.05 16.69 -4.78
C GLU A 63 10.42 16.33 -3.34
N THR A 64 9.41 16.28 -2.46
CA THR A 64 9.57 15.98 -1.03
C THR A 64 8.63 14.86 -0.56
N ASP A 65 9.04 14.16 0.48
CA ASP A 65 8.21 13.12 1.11
C ASP A 65 6.93 13.69 1.75
N GLU A 66 6.97 14.95 2.20
CA GLU A 66 5.82 15.62 2.79
C GLU A 66 4.72 15.86 1.76
N GLU A 67 5.09 16.39 0.58
CA GLU A 67 4.17 16.56 -0.55
C GLU A 67 3.58 15.23 -1.02
N ALA A 68 4.42 14.20 -1.16
CA ALA A 68 3.98 12.88 -1.58
C ALA A 68 3.04 12.24 -0.54
N ARG A 69 3.33 12.40 0.75
CA ARG A 69 2.50 11.91 1.84
C ARG A 69 1.15 12.59 1.84
N GLU A 70 1.11 13.91 1.68
CA GLU A 70 -0.14 14.66 1.63
C GLU A 70 -0.97 14.26 0.40
N LEU A 71 -0.35 14.15 -0.78
CA LEU A 71 -0.98 13.67 -2.01
C LEU A 71 -1.63 12.29 -1.79
N LEU A 72 -0.88 11.32 -1.28
CA LEU A 72 -1.39 9.97 -1.03
C LEU A 72 -2.50 9.97 0.03
N THR A 73 -2.36 10.79 1.08
CA THR A 73 -3.39 10.94 2.13
C THR A 73 -4.70 11.46 1.54
N LEU A 74 -4.64 12.52 0.71
CA LEU A 74 -5.81 13.08 0.03
C LEU A 74 -6.44 12.11 -0.98
N MET A 75 -5.64 11.20 -1.55
CA MET A 75 -6.13 10.10 -2.38
C MET A 75 -6.76 8.93 -1.58
N GLY A 76 -6.76 9.02 -0.25
CA GLY A 76 -7.36 8.04 0.66
C GLY A 76 -6.40 6.96 1.16
N MET A 77 -5.08 7.13 0.98
CA MET A 77 -4.10 6.17 1.48
C MET A 77 -4.15 6.08 3.01
N PRO A 78 -4.39 4.90 3.60
CA PRO A 78 -4.63 4.75 5.04
C PRO A 78 -3.30 4.70 5.81
N PHE A 79 -2.66 5.84 6.03
CA PHE A 79 -1.49 5.92 6.90
C PHE A 79 -1.87 5.76 8.38
N ARG A 80 -1.00 5.15 9.17
CA ARG A 80 -1.19 5.04 10.62
C ARG A 80 -1.03 6.41 11.28
N GLU A 81 -2.03 6.83 12.05
CA GLU A 81 -1.92 8.00 12.94
C GLU A 81 -0.85 7.74 14.01
N ARG A 82 -0.07 8.77 14.34
CA ARG A 82 1.02 8.67 15.33
C ARG A 82 0.49 8.44 16.74
#